data_AF-A0A9P0LZI0-F1
#
_entry.id   AF-A0A9P0LZI0-F1
#
_cell.length_a   1.000
_cell.length_b   1.000
_cell.length_c   1.000
_cell.angle_alpha   90.00
_cell.angle_beta   90.00
_cell.angle_gamma   90.00
#
_symmetry.space_group_name_H-M   'P 1'
#
loop_
_entity.id
_entity.type
_entity.pdbx_description
1 polymer ?
#
loop_
_entity_poly.entity_id
_entity_poly.type
_entity_poly.pdbx_seq_one_letter_code
_entity_poly.pdbx_strand_id
1 'polypeptide(L)'
;MTKCQKEARIVTPAPIPNDITIEETQINILQYKEEEEIIYTSRQRFTAYCYQGTMLDPNTGCSVNDKNVPFSIEEARTSSKEGKCHTGCECGVDECHGSDAACCLDDRRTIEIGPTEYKTTRYTNGYFARHTCTSRWRCNNKKIKTKPIIIIQDGKPTRKTEAFDRHTITFDDKFYQVGAEFNNGVRYFSPLYVRERPAEIVAKARCYSSASRKIFCVFKLNGKELTTNINSESLSGTYRNLYITVLGKIKTIVNGAISYISRNEANSIYGYKISTDIQERAASISSLSEALNGLQTTQMQGIYNVIENRNLINEMMDILTKMINSLSKTNPYLLSSILGGSYKTTWLNEEVFQVCPCTEKASFPLHTNCMGNLMYKNGQVITTENSTENCFSLEESNIKNISIIKDKHDLDIEELDYLPPKTSSSEDTEWDFLVHQRTKFQEHIEHTIDEKTKGLLDYLNPFMSTKDILLYFCTCMSVLWLIEKLIFRYR
;
A
#
# COMPACT_ATOMS: atom_id res chain seq x y z
N MET A 1 60.03 -46.36 -8.19
CA MET A 1 60.38 -45.08 -8.84
C MET A 1 59.09 -44.36 -9.21
N THR A 2 58.63 -43.45 -8.35
CA THR A 2 57.45 -42.62 -8.61
C THR A 2 57.88 -41.44 -9.48
N LYS A 3 57.35 -41.35 -10.70
CA LYS A 3 57.53 -40.18 -11.57
C LYS A 3 56.78 -39.01 -10.94
N CYS A 4 57.50 -37.94 -10.59
CA CYS A 4 56.87 -36.70 -10.16
C CYS A 4 56.15 -36.08 -11.36
N GLN A 5 54.84 -35.87 -11.26
CA GLN A 5 54.10 -35.03 -12.19
C GLN A 5 54.36 -33.54 -11.90
N LYS A 6 54.10 -32.69 -12.90
CA LYS A 6 54.33 -31.23 -12.89
C LYS A 6 53.89 -30.54 -11.60
N GLU A 7 54.52 -29.40 -11.32
CA GLU A 7 54.18 -28.49 -10.22
C GLU A 7 52.67 -28.24 -10.12
N ALA A 8 52.08 -28.66 -9.01
CA ALA A 8 50.70 -28.34 -8.67
C ALA A 8 50.68 -27.08 -7.80
N ARG A 9 49.72 -26.18 -8.07
CA ARG A 9 49.48 -24.98 -7.26
C ARG A 9 48.10 -25.07 -6.62
N ILE A 10 48.01 -24.74 -5.34
CA ILE A 10 46.74 -24.58 -4.64
C ILE A 10 46.07 -23.32 -5.19
N VAL A 11 44.88 -23.46 -5.76
CA VAL A 11 44.08 -22.34 -6.28
C VAL A 11 43.16 -21.86 -5.16
N THR A 12 43.24 -20.58 -4.82
CA THR A 12 42.31 -19.95 -3.88
C THR A 12 41.01 -19.62 -4.60
N PRO A 13 39.84 -19.98 -4.08
CA PRO A 13 38.56 -19.58 -4.67
C PRO A 13 38.46 -18.06 -4.71
N ALA A 14 37.98 -17.53 -5.85
CA ALA A 14 37.74 -16.11 -5.98
C ALA A 14 36.54 -15.70 -5.11
N PRO A 15 36.59 -14.54 -4.44
CA PRO A 15 35.44 -14.05 -3.69
C PRO A 15 34.27 -13.78 -4.65
N ILE A 16 33.07 -14.26 -4.29
CA ILE A 16 31.85 -13.93 -5.02
C ILE A 16 31.56 -12.44 -4.79
N PRO A 17 31.39 -11.62 -5.85
CA PRO A 17 31.03 -10.22 -5.70
C PRO A 17 29.72 -10.10 -4.90
N ASN A 18 29.72 -9.30 -3.84
CA ASN A 18 28.48 -8.95 -3.17
C ASN A 18 27.81 -7.82 -3.97
N ASP A 19 26.61 -8.08 -4.49
CA ASP A 19 25.85 -7.11 -5.29
C ASP A 19 24.96 -6.19 -4.44
N ILE A 20 25.03 -6.30 -3.11
CA ILE A 20 24.25 -5.53 -2.16
C ILE A 20 25.18 -4.67 -1.29
N THR A 21 24.83 -3.40 -1.16
CA THR A 21 25.49 -2.47 -0.23
C THR A 21 24.50 -1.96 0.80
N ILE A 22 25.00 -1.81 2.04
CA ILE A 22 24.26 -1.32 3.19
C ILE A 22 24.86 0.03 3.57
N GLU A 23 24.00 1.04 3.77
CA GLU A 23 24.41 2.38 4.20
C GLU A 23 23.44 2.89 5.28
N GLU A 24 23.99 3.42 6.37
CA GLU A 24 23.21 4.15 7.37
C GLU A 24 23.09 5.62 6.97
N THR A 25 21.87 6.11 6.83
CA THR A 25 21.58 7.48 6.37
C THR A 25 20.47 8.13 7.19
N GLN A 26 20.38 9.46 7.10
CA GLN A 26 19.22 10.20 7.59
C GLN A 26 18.12 10.23 6.53
N ILE A 27 16.88 10.12 7.00
CA ILE A 27 15.67 10.29 6.20
C ILE A 27 14.80 11.40 6.81
N ASN A 28 14.10 12.11 5.94
CA ASN A 28 13.03 13.01 6.32
C ASN A 28 11.68 12.33 6.04
N ILE A 29 10.81 12.34 7.04
CA ILE A 29 9.48 11.73 6.99
C ILE A 29 8.46 12.86 7.14
N LEU A 30 7.66 13.06 6.11
CA LEU A 30 6.44 13.87 6.18
C LEU A 30 5.28 12.95 6.55
N GLN A 31 4.82 13.06 7.78
CA GLN A 31 3.70 12.31 8.32
C GLN A 31 2.40 13.12 8.18
N TYR A 32 1.50 12.60 7.35
CA TYR A 32 0.16 13.16 7.16
C TYR A 32 -0.84 12.46 8.08
N LYS A 33 -2.03 13.05 8.26
CA LYS A 33 -3.14 12.37 8.93
C LYS A 33 -3.53 11.10 8.17
N GLU A 34 -3.69 10.01 8.93
CA GLU A 34 -4.09 8.71 8.37
C GLU A 34 -5.53 8.70 7.88
N GLU A 35 -6.40 9.45 8.56
CA GLU A 35 -7.80 9.64 8.19
C GLU A 35 -8.10 11.11 7.97
N GLU A 36 -8.93 11.40 6.98
CA GLU A 36 -9.44 12.74 6.68
C GLU A 36 -10.97 12.70 6.67
N GLU A 37 -11.61 13.60 7.41
CA GLU A 37 -13.06 13.80 7.34
C GLU A 37 -13.40 14.64 6.11
N ILE A 38 -14.33 14.15 5.29
CA ILE A 38 -14.93 14.89 4.17
C ILE A 38 -16.44 14.96 4.33
N ILE A 39 -17.04 16.01 3.80
CA ILE A 39 -18.48 16.22 3.77
C ILE A 39 -18.94 15.83 2.36
N TYR A 40 -19.72 14.77 2.28
CA TYR A 40 -20.48 14.42 1.07
C TYR A 40 -21.80 15.16 1.08
N THR A 41 -22.10 15.82 -0.04
CA THR A 41 -23.38 16.47 -0.25
C THR A 41 -23.96 16.13 -1.61
N SER A 42 -25.28 15.90 -1.64
CA SER A 42 -26.04 15.86 -2.88
C SER A 42 -27.43 16.43 -2.65
N ARG A 43 -27.93 17.20 -3.62
CA ARG A 43 -29.28 17.76 -3.57
C ARG A 43 -29.88 17.78 -4.96
N GLN A 44 -31.11 17.27 -5.05
CA GLN A 44 -31.85 17.11 -6.29
C GLN A 44 -33.27 17.63 -6.09
N ARG A 45 -33.82 18.22 -7.14
CA ARG A 45 -35.18 18.74 -7.20
C ARG A 45 -35.93 18.07 -8.33
N PHE A 46 -36.93 17.27 -7.97
CA PHE A 46 -37.95 16.83 -8.90
C PHE A 46 -39.06 17.89 -8.99
N THR A 47 -39.38 18.32 -10.20
CA THR A 47 -40.41 19.33 -10.46
C THR A 47 -41.30 18.86 -11.60
N ALA A 48 -42.61 18.83 -11.37
CA ALA A 48 -43.63 18.64 -12.39
C ALA A 48 -44.57 19.85 -12.34
N TYR A 49 -44.47 20.70 -13.36
CA TYR A 49 -45.34 21.85 -13.54
C TYR A 49 -46.30 21.57 -14.69
N CYS A 50 -47.57 21.38 -14.37
CA CYS A 50 -48.57 21.00 -15.36
C CYS A 50 -49.63 22.09 -15.52
N TYR A 51 -50.34 22.01 -16.64
CA TYR A 51 -51.52 22.81 -16.95
C TYR A 51 -52.57 21.93 -17.63
N GLN A 52 -53.83 22.12 -17.26
CA GLN A 52 -54.97 21.39 -17.82
C GLN A 52 -56.00 22.37 -18.42
N GLY A 53 -55.85 22.67 -19.71
CA GLY A 53 -56.77 23.52 -20.48
C GLY A 53 -57.72 22.74 -21.41
N THR A 54 -57.86 21.42 -21.22
CA THR A 54 -58.47 20.44 -22.16
C THR A 54 -57.61 20.10 -23.37
N MET A 55 -58.06 19.11 -24.15
CA MET A 55 -57.44 18.72 -25.42
C MET A 55 -57.44 19.82 -26.50
N LEU A 56 -58.22 20.88 -26.32
CA LEU A 56 -58.28 22.01 -27.26
C LEU A 56 -57.19 23.06 -27.01
N ASP A 57 -56.63 23.11 -25.80
CA ASP A 57 -55.56 24.05 -25.45
C ASP A 57 -54.20 23.41 -25.69
N PRO A 58 -53.37 23.90 -26.63
CA PRO A 58 -52.06 23.34 -26.92
C PRO A 58 -51.07 23.47 -25.75
N ASN A 59 -51.37 24.30 -24.74
CA ASN A 59 -50.56 24.43 -23.54
C ASN A 59 -50.86 23.35 -22.50
N THR A 60 -51.91 22.54 -22.71
CA THR A 60 -52.23 21.40 -21.84
C THR A 60 -51.10 20.39 -21.88
N GLY A 61 -50.46 20.18 -20.73
CA GLY A 61 -49.32 19.29 -20.63
C GLY A 61 -48.59 19.46 -19.30
N CYS A 62 -47.48 18.73 -19.16
CA CYS A 62 -46.61 18.79 -18.00
C CYS A 62 -45.17 19.03 -18.44
N SER A 63 -44.51 20.01 -17.85
CA SER A 63 -43.06 20.12 -17.87
C SER A 63 -42.52 19.38 -16.64
N VAL A 64 -41.88 18.24 -16.87
CA VAL A 64 -41.30 17.42 -15.81
C VAL A 64 -39.79 17.48 -15.92
N ASN A 65 -39.12 17.81 -14.83
CA ASN A 65 -37.67 17.92 -14.76
C ASN A 65 -37.16 17.35 -13.42
N ASP A 66 -36.01 16.69 -13.47
CA ASP A 66 -35.24 16.33 -12.29
C ASP A 66 -33.86 16.98 -12.42
N LYS A 67 -33.58 17.93 -11.53
CA LYS A 67 -32.39 18.78 -11.62
C LYS A 67 -31.52 18.64 -10.38
N ASN A 68 -30.22 18.46 -10.61
CA ASN A 68 -29.21 18.60 -9.56
C ASN A 68 -29.09 20.07 -9.15
N VAL A 69 -29.23 20.35 -7.86
CA VAL A 69 -29.08 21.68 -7.26
C VAL A 69 -27.97 21.59 -6.22
N PRO A 70 -26.69 21.67 -6.62
CA PRO A 70 -25.60 21.42 -5.70
C PRO A 70 -25.54 22.44 -4.56
N PHE A 71 -24.89 22.07 -3.47
CA PHE A 71 -24.64 22.95 -2.34
C PHE A 71 -23.56 23.98 -2.66
N SER A 72 -23.74 25.21 -2.16
CA SER A 72 -22.58 26.10 -1.98
C SER A 72 -21.68 25.57 -0.85
N ILE A 73 -20.43 26.01 -0.79
CA ILE A 73 -19.47 25.50 0.19
C ILE A 73 -19.90 25.89 1.61
N GLU A 74 -20.36 27.13 1.78
CA GLU A 74 -20.84 27.69 3.04
C GLU A 74 -22.10 26.96 3.52
N GLU A 75 -23.01 26.66 2.59
CA GLU A 75 -24.22 25.91 2.86
C GLU A 75 -23.88 24.46 3.26
N ALA A 76 -23.02 23.77 2.51
CA ALA A 76 -22.60 22.40 2.81
C ALA A 76 -21.99 22.30 4.22
N ARG A 77 -21.14 23.25 4.59
CA ARG A 77 -20.49 23.31 5.92
C ARG A 77 -21.48 23.58 7.02
N THR A 78 -22.41 24.54 6.82
CA THR A 78 -23.45 24.87 7.79
C THR A 78 -24.40 23.69 7.99
N SER A 79 -24.91 23.13 6.90
CA SER A 79 -25.75 21.93 6.88
C SER A 79 -25.06 20.72 7.52
N SER A 80 -23.73 20.58 7.36
CA SER A 80 -22.98 19.47 7.97
C SER A 80 -22.85 19.61 9.49
N LYS A 81 -22.77 20.85 9.99
CA LYS A 81 -22.80 21.14 11.44
C LYS A 81 -24.19 20.91 12.03
N GLU A 82 -25.22 21.27 11.29
CA GLU A 82 -26.62 21.15 11.71
C GLU A 82 -27.17 19.72 11.55
N GLY A 83 -26.54 18.90 10.71
CA GLY A 83 -27.03 17.57 10.35
C GLY A 83 -28.30 17.60 9.49
N LYS A 84 -28.57 18.72 8.82
CA LYS A 84 -29.80 19.01 8.10
C LYS A 84 -29.52 19.71 6.78
N CYS A 85 -30.45 19.61 5.84
CA CYS A 85 -30.37 20.23 4.54
C CYS A 85 -31.30 21.43 4.43
N HIS A 86 -30.86 22.46 3.72
CA HIS A 86 -31.73 23.54 3.29
C HIS A 86 -32.17 23.24 1.85
N THR A 87 -33.46 23.28 1.54
CA THR A 87 -34.01 22.96 0.22
C THR A 87 -35.05 23.99 -0.21
N GLY A 88 -35.50 23.91 -1.46
CA GLY A 88 -36.52 24.81 -1.98
C GLY A 88 -37.93 24.59 -1.41
N CYS A 89 -38.90 25.27 -2.02
CA CYS A 89 -40.31 25.03 -1.76
C CYS A 89 -40.73 23.57 -2.11
N GLU A 90 -41.43 22.90 -1.18
CA GLU A 90 -42.00 21.57 -1.36
C GLU A 90 -43.51 21.66 -1.62
N CYS A 91 -43.98 20.93 -2.63
CA CYS A 91 -45.37 20.78 -3.00
C CYS A 91 -45.66 19.32 -3.31
N GLY A 92 -46.58 18.71 -2.57
CA GLY A 92 -47.02 17.35 -2.83
C GLY A 92 -47.96 17.18 -4.01
N VAL A 93 -48.38 15.93 -4.19
CA VAL A 93 -49.36 15.58 -5.20
C VAL A 93 -50.68 16.22 -4.79
N ASP A 94 -51.30 16.98 -5.69
CA ASP A 94 -52.56 17.71 -5.47
C ASP A 94 -52.53 18.84 -4.42
N GLU A 95 -51.39 19.17 -3.82
CA GLU A 95 -51.30 20.21 -2.77
C GLU A 95 -51.20 21.64 -3.34
N CYS A 96 -50.54 21.82 -4.49
CA CYS A 96 -50.25 23.13 -5.05
C CYS A 96 -50.89 23.30 -6.43
N HIS A 97 -51.89 24.16 -6.52
CA HIS A 97 -52.63 24.45 -7.75
C HIS A 97 -53.02 25.93 -7.87
N GLY A 98 -53.36 26.39 -9.07
CA GLY A 98 -53.70 27.79 -9.29
C GLY A 98 -52.48 28.70 -9.04
N SER A 99 -52.62 29.70 -8.17
CA SER A 99 -51.52 30.60 -7.79
C SER A 99 -50.39 29.89 -7.04
N ASP A 100 -50.70 28.86 -6.27
CA ASP A 100 -49.71 28.13 -5.46
C ASP A 100 -48.76 27.31 -6.33
N ALA A 101 -49.16 27.02 -7.58
CA ALA A 101 -48.31 26.34 -8.54
C ALA A 101 -47.02 27.13 -8.87
N ALA A 102 -46.98 28.43 -8.55
CA ALA A 102 -45.76 29.25 -8.65
C ALA A 102 -44.61 28.73 -7.78
N CYS A 103 -44.86 27.89 -6.77
CA CYS A 103 -43.81 27.22 -5.99
C CYS A 103 -42.82 26.42 -6.87
N CYS A 104 -43.28 25.84 -7.98
CA CYS A 104 -42.41 25.13 -8.93
C CYS A 104 -41.45 26.05 -9.68
N LEU A 105 -41.73 27.35 -9.69
CA LEU A 105 -40.95 28.38 -10.37
C LEU A 105 -40.09 29.21 -9.39
N ASP A 106 -40.30 29.02 -8.08
CA ASP A 106 -39.57 29.72 -7.02
C ASP A 106 -38.40 28.86 -6.51
N ASP A 107 -37.18 29.32 -6.73
CA ASP A 107 -35.94 28.75 -6.21
C ASP A 107 -35.45 29.48 -4.93
N ARG A 108 -36.12 30.56 -4.49
CA ARG A 108 -35.60 31.47 -3.44
C ARG A 108 -35.99 31.07 -2.02
N ARG A 109 -37.05 30.27 -1.84
CA ARG A 109 -37.51 29.83 -0.53
C ARG A 109 -36.65 28.69 -0.02
N THR A 110 -36.00 28.86 1.13
CA THR A 110 -35.28 27.79 1.82
C THR A 110 -36.11 27.19 2.95
N ILE A 111 -36.42 25.90 2.87
CA ILE A 111 -37.04 25.10 3.92
C ILE A 111 -35.96 24.17 4.48
N GLU A 112 -35.88 24.10 5.81
CA GLU A 112 -34.99 23.16 6.48
C GLU A 112 -35.65 21.79 6.52
N ILE A 113 -35.03 20.82 5.85
CA ILE A 113 -35.43 19.42 5.89
C ILE A 113 -34.28 18.58 6.44
N GLY A 114 -34.60 17.50 7.16
CA GLY A 114 -33.58 16.50 7.50
C GLY A 114 -32.99 15.84 6.24
N PRO A 115 -32.06 14.90 6.39
CA PRO A 115 -31.69 14.00 5.30
C PRO A 115 -32.96 13.28 4.84
N THR A 116 -33.37 13.49 3.58
CA THR A 116 -34.64 12.99 3.06
C THR A 116 -34.46 12.30 1.72
N GLU A 117 -35.11 11.14 1.61
CA GLU A 117 -35.33 10.41 0.37
C GLU A 117 -36.56 10.98 -0.35
N TYR A 118 -36.68 10.73 -1.67
CA TYR A 118 -37.91 11.05 -2.39
C TYR A 118 -39.09 10.32 -1.75
N LYS A 119 -40.09 11.08 -1.29
CA LYS A 119 -41.35 10.49 -0.80
C LYS A 119 -42.20 9.93 -1.94
N THR A 120 -42.19 10.60 -3.10
CA THR A 120 -42.88 10.20 -4.33
C THR A 120 -42.45 11.09 -5.50
N THR A 121 -42.38 10.54 -6.72
CA THR A 121 -42.24 11.30 -7.98
C THR A 121 -43.55 11.35 -8.79
N ARG A 122 -44.67 10.96 -8.16
CA ARG A 122 -46.01 11.11 -8.75
C ARG A 122 -46.35 12.58 -8.92
N TYR A 123 -47.16 12.89 -9.93
CA TYR A 123 -47.72 14.22 -10.18
C TYR A 123 -49.10 14.08 -10.81
N THR A 124 -49.90 15.13 -10.73
CA THR A 124 -51.27 15.17 -11.23
C THR A 124 -51.51 16.37 -12.11
N ASN A 125 -52.37 16.20 -13.12
CA ASN A 125 -52.83 17.26 -14.02
C ASN A 125 -54.38 17.31 -14.04
N GLY A 126 -54.98 17.22 -12.84
CA GLY A 126 -56.43 17.00 -12.68
C GLY A 126 -57.27 18.28 -12.55
N TYR A 127 -56.66 19.45 -12.39
CA TYR A 127 -57.40 20.68 -12.07
C TYR A 127 -57.65 21.52 -13.33
N PHE A 128 -58.88 21.48 -13.84
CA PHE A 128 -59.27 22.19 -15.06
C PHE A 128 -59.06 23.71 -14.95
N ALA A 129 -58.53 24.29 -16.04
CA ALA A 129 -58.16 25.69 -16.22
C ALA A 129 -57.19 26.24 -15.16
N ARG A 130 -56.32 25.37 -14.61
CA ARG A 130 -55.31 25.75 -13.61
C ARG A 130 -53.98 25.08 -13.87
N HIS A 131 -52.92 25.73 -13.38
CA HIS A 131 -51.63 25.10 -13.21
C HIS A 131 -51.62 24.23 -11.97
N THR A 132 -50.88 23.12 -12.00
CA THR A 132 -50.55 22.29 -10.84
C THR A 132 -49.04 22.18 -10.72
N CYS A 133 -48.56 22.06 -9.49
CA CYS A 133 -47.16 21.92 -9.18
C CYS A 133 -46.94 20.75 -8.24
N THR A 134 -46.03 19.86 -8.62
CA THR A 134 -45.40 18.94 -7.69
C THR A 134 -43.91 19.26 -7.64
N SER A 135 -43.40 19.58 -6.46
CA SER A 135 -42.00 19.93 -6.23
C SER A 135 -41.51 19.14 -5.03
N ARG A 136 -40.58 18.20 -5.26
CA ARG A 136 -40.03 17.34 -4.21
C ARG A 136 -38.52 17.44 -4.22
N TRP A 137 -37.94 17.48 -3.03
CA TRP A 137 -36.51 17.56 -2.85
C TRP A 137 -35.97 16.27 -2.27
N ARG A 138 -34.78 15.90 -2.73
CA ARG A 138 -33.93 14.90 -2.09
C ARG A 138 -32.66 15.59 -1.65
N CYS A 139 -32.22 15.30 -0.43
CA CYS A 139 -30.97 15.83 0.06
C CYS A 139 -30.21 14.84 0.92
N ASN A 140 -28.90 14.79 0.70
CA ASN A 140 -27.95 14.11 1.55
C ASN A 140 -26.86 15.09 1.99
N ASN A 141 -26.56 15.06 3.29
CA ASN A 141 -25.38 15.66 3.85
C ASN A 141 -24.81 14.70 4.89
N LYS A 142 -23.62 14.16 4.63
CA LYS A 142 -22.99 13.20 5.53
C LYS A 142 -21.50 13.44 5.61
N LYS A 143 -20.98 13.34 6.84
CA LYS A 143 -19.55 13.29 7.10
C LYS A 143 -19.06 11.87 6.89
N ILE A 144 -17.96 11.74 6.17
CA ILE A 144 -17.35 10.47 5.76
C ILE A 144 -15.89 10.56 6.17
N LYS A 145 -15.38 9.51 6.82
CA LYS A 145 -13.94 9.38 7.06
C LYS A 145 -13.32 8.63 5.89
N THR A 146 -12.26 9.19 5.35
CA THR A 146 -11.51 8.59 4.23
C THR A 146 -10.06 8.39 4.63
N LYS A 147 -9.41 7.40 4.04
CA LYS A 147 -7.99 7.09 4.30
C LYS A 147 -7.16 7.48 3.07
N PRO A 148 -6.70 8.74 2.97
CA PRO A 148 -5.94 9.16 1.81
C PRO A 148 -4.60 8.44 1.72
N ILE A 149 -4.19 8.17 0.49
CA ILE A 149 -2.86 7.69 0.15
C ILE A 149 -2.01 8.84 -0.38
N ILE A 150 -0.69 8.68 -0.32
CA ILE A 150 0.24 9.65 -0.88
C ILE A 150 0.73 9.14 -2.22
N ILE A 151 0.62 10.00 -3.23
CA ILE A 151 1.10 9.78 -4.58
C ILE A 151 2.10 10.88 -4.89
N ILE A 152 3.19 10.54 -5.55
CA ILE A 152 4.16 11.52 -6.01
C ILE A 152 3.70 12.00 -7.39
N GLN A 153 3.29 13.25 -7.49
CA GLN A 153 2.89 13.89 -8.74
C GLN A 153 3.78 15.10 -8.97
N ASP A 154 4.46 15.14 -10.12
CA ASP A 154 5.38 16.23 -10.49
C ASP A 154 6.44 16.52 -9.40
N GLY A 155 6.98 15.44 -8.81
CA GLY A 155 7.98 15.51 -7.74
C GLY A 155 7.43 15.93 -6.37
N LYS A 156 6.12 16.18 -6.24
CA LYS A 156 5.48 16.62 -4.99
C LYS A 156 4.57 15.55 -4.39
N PRO A 157 4.61 15.31 -3.07
CA PRO A 157 3.69 14.42 -2.41
C PRO A 157 2.28 15.02 -2.42
N THR A 158 1.36 14.30 -3.05
CA THR A 158 -0.04 14.67 -3.22
C THR A 158 -0.92 13.63 -2.54
N ARG A 159 -1.80 14.06 -1.66
CA ARG A 159 -2.76 13.18 -0.98
C ARG A 159 -3.97 12.98 -1.87
N LYS A 160 -4.38 11.73 -2.07
CA LYS A 160 -5.59 11.38 -2.82
C LYS A 160 -6.41 10.32 -2.12
N THR A 161 -7.71 10.37 -2.30
CA THR A 161 -8.63 9.28 -1.93
C THR A 161 -9.61 9.05 -3.07
N GLU A 162 -10.24 7.89 -3.10
CA GLU A 162 -11.27 7.57 -4.08
C GLU A 162 -12.65 7.90 -3.50
N ALA A 163 -13.46 8.59 -4.29
CA ALA A 163 -14.86 8.80 -4.02
C ALA A 163 -15.67 7.55 -4.38
N PHE A 164 -16.88 7.44 -3.85
CA PHE A 164 -17.81 6.36 -4.15
C PHE A 164 -18.08 6.12 -5.65
N ASP A 165 -18.09 7.19 -6.45
CA ASP A 165 -18.33 7.12 -7.89
C ASP A 165 -17.05 6.89 -8.71
N ARG A 166 -15.98 6.42 -8.05
CA ARG A 166 -14.65 6.14 -8.61
C ARG A 166 -13.88 7.36 -9.11
N HIS A 167 -14.36 8.57 -8.80
CA HIS A 167 -13.54 9.75 -9.04
C HIS A 167 -12.49 9.91 -7.95
N THR A 168 -11.33 10.42 -8.31
CA THR A 168 -10.27 10.70 -7.34
C THR A 168 -10.45 12.09 -6.74
N ILE A 169 -10.51 12.17 -5.41
CA ILE A 169 -10.45 13.43 -4.67
C ILE A 169 -8.97 13.70 -4.33
N THR A 170 -8.49 14.88 -4.71
CA THR A 170 -7.14 15.34 -4.38
C THR A 170 -7.21 16.37 -3.25
N PHE A 171 -6.46 16.15 -2.16
CA PHE A 171 -6.44 17.05 -1.00
C PHE A 171 -5.39 18.16 -1.18
N ASP A 172 -5.63 19.05 -2.13
CA ASP A 172 -4.86 20.26 -2.37
C ASP A 172 -5.56 21.49 -1.78
N ASP A 173 -4.92 22.66 -1.85
CA ASP A 173 -5.49 23.90 -1.30
C ASP A 173 -6.82 24.26 -2.00
N LYS A 174 -6.98 23.87 -3.27
CA LYS A 174 -8.22 24.05 -4.01
C LYS A 174 -9.36 23.24 -3.40
N PHE A 175 -9.14 21.98 -3.02
CA PHE A 175 -10.16 21.17 -2.35
C PHE A 175 -10.64 21.78 -1.03
N TYR A 176 -9.74 22.32 -0.21
CA TYR A 176 -10.13 22.99 1.05
C TYR A 176 -10.87 24.32 0.81
N GLN A 177 -10.60 25.01 -0.31
CA GLN A 177 -11.26 26.27 -0.64
C GLN A 177 -12.61 26.08 -1.32
N VAL A 178 -12.68 25.25 -2.38
CA VAL A 178 -13.84 25.14 -3.27
C VAL A 178 -14.48 23.75 -3.31
N GLY A 179 -13.88 22.75 -2.69
CA GLY A 179 -14.33 21.36 -2.76
C GLY A 179 -14.04 20.69 -4.11
N ALA A 180 -14.57 19.48 -4.26
CA ALA A 180 -14.58 18.73 -5.52
C ALA A 180 -16.03 18.54 -5.99
N GLU A 181 -16.30 18.86 -7.25
CA GLU A 181 -17.61 18.71 -7.89
C GLU A 181 -17.53 17.71 -9.03
N PHE A 182 -18.54 16.83 -9.10
CA PHE A 182 -18.66 15.81 -10.13
C PHE A 182 -19.94 15.98 -10.94
N ASN A 183 -19.96 15.42 -12.15
CA ASN A 183 -21.02 15.64 -13.16
C ASN A 183 -22.43 15.21 -12.73
N ASN A 184 -22.54 14.40 -11.67
CA ASN A 184 -23.77 13.92 -11.07
C ASN A 184 -24.38 14.87 -10.03
N GLY A 185 -23.82 16.07 -9.84
CA GLY A 185 -24.30 17.04 -8.84
C GLY A 185 -23.88 16.70 -7.41
N VAL A 186 -23.01 15.69 -7.23
CA VAL A 186 -22.37 15.37 -5.97
C VAL A 186 -21.21 16.33 -5.75
N ARG A 187 -21.08 16.82 -4.53
CA ARG A 187 -19.93 17.62 -4.10
C ARG A 187 -19.34 17.08 -2.81
N TYR A 188 -18.01 17.14 -2.74
CA TYR A 188 -17.22 16.78 -1.58
C TYR A 188 -16.48 18.01 -1.06
N PHE A 189 -16.53 18.22 0.25
CA PHE A 189 -15.87 19.35 0.89
C PHE A 189 -15.03 18.89 2.06
N SER A 190 -13.98 19.65 2.39
CA SER A 190 -13.37 19.54 3.71
C SER A 190 -14.21 20.31 4.74
N PRO A 191 -14.42 19.77 5.95
CA PRO A 191 -14.95 20.54 7.08
C PRO A 191 -13.99 21.66 7.51
N LEU A 192 -12.72 21.58 7.12
CA LEU A 192 -11.69 22.59 7.37
C LEU A 192 -11.59 23.58 6.19
N TYR A 193 -11.15 24.80 6.49
CA TYR A 193 -10.87 25.85 5.50
C TYR A 193 -9.43 25.83 5.00
N VAL A 194 -8.52 25.27 5.80
CA VAL A 194 -7.09 25.30 5.55
C VAL A 194 -6.53 23.90 5.71
N ARG A 195 -5.66 23.54 4.78
CA ARG A 195 -4.91 22.29 4.81
C ARG A 195 -3.97 22.27 6.02
N GLU A 196 -4.04 21.21 6.80
CA GLU A 196 -3.06 20.99 7.86
C GLU A 196 -1.69 20.62 7.28
N ARG A 197 -0.64 21.18 7.88
CA ARG A 197 0.74 20.85 7.49
C ARG A 197 1.09 19.46 8.02
N PRO A 198 1.78 18.62 7.23
CA PRO A 198 2.30 17.35 7.73
C PRO A 198 3.30 17.60 8.86
N ALA A 199 3.37 16.65 9.80
CA ALA A 199 4.46 16.62 10.77
C ALA A 199 5.74 16.21 10.05
N GLU A 200 6.82 16.95 10.28
CA GLU A 200 8.14 16.67 9.72
C GLU A 200 8.99 15.99 10.78
N ILE A 201 9.51 14.81 10.47
CA ILE A 201 10.26 13.96 11.40
C ILE A 201 11.55 13.52 10.70
N VAL A 202 12.69 13.80 11.34
CA VAL A 202 13.98 13.30 10.87
C VAL A 202 14.32 12.04 11.64
N ALA A 203 14.62 10.96 10.92
CA ALA A 203 14.97 9.66 11.49
C ALA A 203 16.24 9.10 10.85
N LYS A 204 16.88 8.13 11.53
CA LYS A 204 17.92 7.30 10.93
C LYS A 204 17.27 6.11 10.23
N ALA A 205 17.81 5.75 9.08
CA ALA A 205 17.42 4.58 8.31
C ALA A 205 18.64 3.81 7.84
N ARG A 206 18.49 2.50 7.75
CA ARG A 206 19.44 1.62 7.08
C ARG A 206 18.90 1.32 5.69
N CYS A 207 19.68 1.63 4.66
CA CYS A 207 19.27 1.48 3.27
C CYS A 207 20.13 0.44 2.56
N TYR A 208 19.46 -0.53 1.94
CA TYR A 208 20.01 -1.58 1.12
C TYR A 208 19.88 -1.17 -0.34
N SER A 209 20.98 -1.22 -1.09
CA SER A 209 21.00 -0.97 -2.54
C SER A 209 21.55 -2.16 -3.28
N SER A 210 20.86 -2.57 -4.34
CA SER A 210 21.33 -3.61 -5.27
C SER A 210 22.04 -3.01 -6.49
N ALA A 211 22.80 -3.84 -7.20
CA ALA A 211 23.36 -3.48 -8.51
C ALA A 211 22.30 -3.06 -9.57
N SER A 212 21.06 -3.51 -9.39
CA SER A 212 19.90 -3.10 -10.21
C SER A 212 19.28 -1.76 -9.80
N ARG A 213 19.94 -0.99 -8.93
CA ARG A 213 19.47 0.29 -8.37
C ARG A 213 18.11 0.22 -7.69
N LYS A 214 17.74 -0.96 -7.17
CA LYS A 214 16.61 -1.09 -6.26
C LYS A 214 17.10 -0.69 -4.87
N ILE A 215 16.34 0.17 -4.20
CA ILE A 215 16.69 0.70 -2.90
C ILE A 215 15.55 0.37 -1.94
N PHE A 216 15.91 -0.22 -0.80
CA PHE A 216 15.01 -0.57 0.26
C PHE A 216 15.55 -0.01 1.56
N CYS A 217 14.73 0.70 2.34
CA CYS A 217 15.18 1.29 3.59
C CYS A 217 14.31 0.83 4.76
N VAL A 218 14.98 0.57 5.87
CA VAL A 218 14.39 0.19 7.17
C VAL A 218 14.65 1.29 8.18
N PHE A 219 13.61 1.71 8.89
CA PHE A 219 13.66 2.84 9.82
C PHE A 219 12.69 2.64 10.99
N LYS A 220 12.99 3.28 12.11
CA LYS A 220 12.14 3.22 13.31
C LYS A 220 11.22 4.44 13.40
N LEU A 221 9.93 4.20 13.57
CA LEU A 221 8.94 5.24 13.87
C LEU A 221 8.03 4.78 15.01
N ASN A 222 7.97 5.56 16.09
CA ASN A 222 7.19 5.24 17.29
C ASN A 222 7.48 3.83 17.87
N GLY A 223 8.75 3.42 17.85
CA GLY A 223 9.20 2.13 18.36
C GLY A 223 8.97 0.93 17.44
N LYS A 224 8.40 1.12 16.24
CA LYS A 224 8.18 0.05 15.25
C LYS A 224 9.17 0.15 14.10
N GLU A 225 9.65 -1.00 13.63
CA GLU A 225 10.54 -1.09 12.47
C GLU A 225 9.71 -1.14 11.18
N LEU A 226 9.76 -0.06 10.41
CA LEU A 226 9.02 0.08 9.16
C LEU A 226 9.97 -0.01 7.97
N THR A 227 9.42 -0.47 6.85
CA THR A 227 10.19 -0.63 5.62
C THR A 227 9.50 0.01 4.43
N THR A 228 10.30 0.52 3.50
CA THR A 228 9.78 1.10 2.27
C THR A 228 10.76 0.93 1.11
N ASN A 229 10.19 0.80 -0.10
CA ASN A 229 10.95 0.90 -1.33
C ASN A 229 11.19 2.38 -1.64
N ILE A 230 12.44 2.73 -1.92
CA ILE A 230 12.85 4.06 -2.31
C ILE A 230 13.10 4.06 -3.81
N ASN A 231 12.49 5.01 -4.51
CA ASN A 231 12.81 5.26 -5.91
C ASN A 231 14.24 5.81 -6.01
N SER A 232 15.09 5.19 -6.82
CA SER A 232 16.50 5.55 -6.93
C SER A 232 16.77 6.88 -7.64
N GLU A 233 15.82 7.39 -8.42
CA GLU A 233 15.94 8.68 -9.12
C GLU A 233 15.56 9.85 -8.21
N SER A 234 14.45 9.72 -7.48
CA SER A 234 13.96 10.79 -6.59
C SER A 234 14.49 10.69 -5.17
N LEU A 235 15.08 9.54 -4.79
CA LEU A 235 15.43 9.17 -3.43
C LEU A 235 14.27 9.36 -2.45
N SER A 236 13.05 9.07 -2.91
CA SER A 236 11.84 9.15 -2.11
C SER A 236 10.99 7.90 -2.24
N GLY A 237 10.22 7.62 -1.20
CA GLY A 237 9.24 6.54 -1.16
C GLY A 237 7.99 6.97 -0.40
N THR A 238 6.99 6.10 -0.44
CA THR A 238 5.74 6.30 0.29
C THR A 238 5.44 5.06 1.10
N TYR A 239 4.96 5.26 2.32
CA TYR A 239 4.46 4.18 3.16
C TYR A 239 3.18 4.67 3.84
N ARG A 240 2.01 4.24 3.35
CA ARG A 240 0.70 4.70 3.83
C ARG A 240 0.57 6.24 3.77
N ASN A 241 0.43 6.88 4.93
CA ASN A 241 0.35 8.31 5.16
C ASN A 241 1.72 8.96 5.41
N LEU A 242 2.82 8.25 5.11
CA LEU A 242 4.19 8.75 5.23
C LEU A 242 4.77 8.99 3.83
N TYR A 243 5.35 10.16 3.62
CA TYR A 243 6.25 10.43 2.52
C TYR A 243 7.67 10.50 3.04
N ILE A 244 8.56 9.68 2.49
CA ILE A 244 9.90 9.48 3.00
C ILE A 244 10.88 9.96 1.95
N THR A 245 11.85 10.79 2.35
CA THR A 245 12.93 11.29 1.50
C THR A 245 14.26 10.97 2.13
N VAL A 246 15.18 10.36 1.38
CA VAL A 246 16.54 10.12 1.84
C VAL A 246 17.36 11.40 1.71
N LEU A 247 18.00 11.83 2.80
CA LEU A 247 18.79 13.07 2.84
C LEU A 247 20.25 12.85 2.44
N GLY A 248 20.77 11.64 2.66
CA GLY A 248 22.15 11.27 2.38
C GLY A 248 22.38 10.67 0.99
N LYS A 249 23.63 10.26 0.75
CA LYS A 249 24.02 9.48 -0.42
C LYS A 249 23.87 8.01 -0.09
N ILE A 250 23.39 7.22 -1.05
CA ILE A 250 23.28 5.77 -0.90
C ILE A 250 24.38 5.11 -1.71
N LYS A 251 25.22 4.33 -1.04
CA LYS A 251 26.23 3.50 -1.71
C LYS A 251 25.52 2.45 -2.57
N THR A 252 26.01 2.24 -3.80
CA THR A 252 25.48 1.26 -4.75
C THR A 252 26.63 0.64 -5.55
N ILE A 253 26.35 -0.41 -6.33
CA ILE A 253 27.35 -1.07 -7.19
C ILE A 253 26.89 -0.94 -8.64
N VAL A 254 27.74 -0.38 -9.50
CA VAL A 254 27.48 -0.25 -10.94
C VAL A 254 28.64 -0.86 -11.68
N ASN A 255 28.38 -1.90 -12.47
CA ASN A 255 29.40 -2.63 -13.24
C ASN A 255 30.57 -3.11 -12.37
N GLY A 256 30.29 -3.60 -11.16
CA GLY A 256 31.29 -4.09 -10.22
C GLY A 256 32.10 -3.00 -9.50
N ALA A 257 31.82 -1.71 -9.75
CA ALA A 257 32.45 -0.59 -9.05
C ALA A 257 31.49 0.06 -8.05
N ILE A 258 32.04 0.49 -6.91
CA ILE A 258 31.29 1.27 -5.91
C ILE A 258 30.94 2.63 -6.53
N SER A 259 29.65 2.97 -6.47
CA SER A 259 29.11 4.26 -6.87
C SER A 259 28.19 4.81 -5.77
N TYR A 260 27.74 6.05 -5.92
CA TYR A 260 26.84 6.72 -4.98
C TYR A 260 25.65 7.29 -5.72
N ILE A 261 24.46 7.03 -5.19
CA ILE A 261 23.20 7.64 -5.61
C ILE A 261 22.97 8.85 -4.72
N SER A 262 22.89 10.04 -5.31
CA SER A 262 22.54 11.28 -4.61
C SER A 262 21.39 11.97 -5.31
N ARG A 263 20.65 12.78 -4.57
CA ARG A 263 19.56 13.58 -5.12
C ARG A 263 20.15 14.63 -6.06
N ASN A 264 19.88 14.51 -7.36
CA ASN A 264 20.20 15.58 -8.30
C ASN A 264 19.07 16.61 -8.24
N GLU A 265 19.34 17.79 -7.68
CA GLU A 265 18.34 18.87 -7.57
C GLU A 265 17.67 19.20 -8.93
N ALA A 266 18.42 19.06 -10.03
CA ALA A 266 17.98 19.34 -11.39
C ALA A 266 17.05 18.28 -12.04
N ASN A 267 17.05 17.02 -11.57
CA ASN A 267 16.29 15.92 -12.21
C ASN A 267 15.04 15.50 -11.43
N SER A 268 14.70 16.17 -10.32
CA SER A 268 13.53 15.86 -9.49
C SER A 268 12.16 16.14 -10.15
N ILE A 269 12.16 16.64 -11.41
CA ILE A 269 10.97 17.05 -12.17
C ILE A 269 10.43 15.93 -13.07
N TYR A 270 11.19 14.86 -13.32
CA TYR A 270 10.65 13.72 -14.08
C TYR A 270 9.72 12.92 -13.18
N GLY A 271 8.43 13.24 -13.28
CA GLY A 271 7.34 12.58 -12.60
C GLY A 271 7.31 11.11 -12.96
N TYR A 272 7.90 10.28 -12.10
CA TYR A 272 7.58 8.86 -12.08
C TYR A 272 6.09 8.74 -11.75
N LYS A 273 5.28 8.43 -12.78
CA LYS A 273 3.95 7.87 -12.59
C LYS A 273 4.18 6.52 -11.92
N ILE A 274 4.19 6.47 -10.59
CA ILE A 274 3.65 5.29 -9.91
C ILE A 274 2.30 5.12 -10.60
N SER A 275 2.10 3.99 -11.29
CA SER A 275 0.84 3.70 -11.95
C SER A 275 -0.25 4.10 -10.96
N THR A 276 -1.04 5.08 -11.35
CA THR A 276 -2.16 5.61 -10.59
C THR A 276 -3.30 4.60 -10.52
N ASP A 277 -3.03 3.30 -10.77
CA ASP A 277 -3.73 2.19 -10.15
C ASP A 277 -3.49 2.28 -8.63
N ILE A 278 -4.12 3.31 -8.06
CA ILE A 278 -4.47 3.41 -6.66
C ILE A 278 -5.12 2.07 -6.28
N GLN A 279 -5.30 1.81 -5.00
CA GLN A 279 -5.98 0.65 -4.43
C GLN A 279 -7.48 0.54 -4.84
N GLU A 280 -7.82 0.85 -6.09
CA GLU A 280 -9.14 0.94 -6.73
C GLU A 280 -9.84 -0.41 -6.80
N ARG A 281 -9.09 -1.51 -6.63
CA ARG A 281 -9.61 -2.87 -6.72
C ARG A 281 -9.00 -3.73 -5.63
N ALA A 282 -9.84 -4.56 -5.03
CA ALA A 282 -9.38 -5.69 -4.26
C ALA A 282 -8.33 -6.46 -5.09
N ALA A 283 -7.22 -6.83 -4.44
CA ALA A 283 -6.19 -7.62 -5.09
C ALA A 283 -6.81 -8.92 -5.64
N SER A 284 -6.53 -9.25 -6.89
CA SER A 284 -7.05 -10.48 -7.47
C SER A 284 -6.41 -11.71 -6.81
N ILE A 285 -7.15 -12.81 -6.74
CA ILE A 285 -6.62 -14.10 -6.24
C ILE A 285 -5.36 -14.51 -7.03
N SER A 286 -5.32 -14.19 -8.33
CA SER A 286 -4.12 -14.40 -9.17
C SER A 286 -2.90 -13.63 -8.65
N SER A 287 -3.06 -12.36 -8.27
CA SER A 287 -1.95 -11.54 -7.75
C SER A 287 -1.43 -12.09 -6.42
N LEU A 288 -2.36 -12.56 -5.57
CA LEU A 288 -2.00 -13.22 -4.31
C LEU A 288 -1.25 -14.54 -4.57
N SER A 289 -1.71 -15.34 -5.53
CA SER A 289 -1.03 -16.58 -5.93
C SER A 289 0.36 -16.31 -6.49
N GLU A 290 0.54 -15.25 -7.27
CA GLU A 290 1.85 -14.85 -7.80
C GLU A 290 2.79 -14.42 -6.68
N ALA A 291 2.32 -13.61 -5.73
CA ALA A 291 3.09 -13.24 -4.55
C ALA A 291 3.49 -14.45 -3.70
N LEU A 292 2.57 -15.40 -3.50
CA LEU A 292 2.83 -16.66 -2.78
C LEU A 292 3.85 -17.53 -3.52
N ASN A 293 3.74 -17.66 -4.83
CA ASN A 293 4.71 -18.40 -5.65
C ASN A 293 6.09 -17.73 -5.60
N GLY A 294 6.15 -16.40 -5.63
CA GLY A 294 7.38 -15.63 -5.44
C GLY A 294 8.01 -15.87 -4.07
N LEU A 295 7.20 -15.91 -3.01
CA LEU A 295 7.65 -16.24 -1.65
C LEU A 295 8.19 -17.67 -1.58
N GLN A 296 7.48 -18.66 -2.12
CA GLN A 296 7.93 -20.05 -2.15
C GLN A 296 9.25 -20.20 -2.91
N THR A 297 9.37 -19.53 -4.06
CA THR A 297 10.61 -19.53 -4.86
C THR A 297 11.78 -18.99 -4.04
N THR A 298 11.57 -17.86 -3.36
CA THR A 298 12.58 -17.23 -2.50
C THR A 298 12.96 -18.13 -1.33
N GLN A 299 11.98 -18.79 -0.69
CA GLN A 299 12.23 -19.74 0.39
C GLN A 299 13.02 -20.96 -0.09
N MET A 300 12.67 -21.53 -1.25
CA MET A 300 13.39 -22.67 -1.82
C MET A 300 14.83 -22.32 -2.22
N GLN A 301 15.05 -21.12 -2.77
CA GLN A 301 16.40 -20.60 -3.02
C GLN A 301 17.19 -20.42 -1.72
N GLY A 302 16.55 -19.90 -0.66
CA GLY A 302 17.16 -19.79 0.66
C GLY A 302 17.60 -21.14 1.21
N ILE A 303 16.72 -22.16 1.13
CA ILE A 303 17.04 -23.53 1.57
C ILE A 303 18.20 -24.11 0.75
N TYR A 304 18.18 -23.94 -0.57
CA TYR A 304 19.24 -24.40 -1.45
C TYR A 304 20.60 -23.80 -1.05
N ASN A 305 20.66 -22.47 -0.87
CA ASN A 305 21.88 -21.77 -0.47
C ASN A 305 22.40 -22.24 0.90
N VAL A 306 21.49 -22.53 1.85
CA VAL A 306 21.87 -23.09 3.17
C VAL A 306 22.47 -24.49 3.03
N ILE A 307 21.91 -25.34 2.16
CA ILE A 307 22.45 -26.68 1.90
C ILE A 307 23.82 -26.60 1.24
N GLU A 308 23.99 -25.71 0.25
CA GLU A 308 25.28 -25.49 -0.41
C GLU A 308 26.34 -25.00 0.59
N ASN A 309 26.01 -24.01 1.42
CA ASN A 309 26.89 -23.54 2.50
C ASN A 309 27.24 -24.66 3.48
N ARG A 310 26.29 -25.53 3.83
CA ARG A 310 26.54 -26.69 4.70
C ARG A 310 27.53 -27.67 4.07
N ASN A 311 27.40 -27.93 2.76
CA ASN A 311 28.33 -28.81 2.06
C ASN A 311 29.76 -28.24 2.05
N LEU A 312 29.89 -26.93 1.78
CA LEU A 312 31.18 -26.24 1.85
C LEU A 312 31.79 -26.29 3.26
N ILE A 313 30.99 -26.09 4.30
CA ILE A 313 31.45 -26.22 5.70
C ILE A 313 31.92 -27.64 5.98
N ASN A 314 31.21 -28.67 5.51
CA ASN A 314 31.63 -30.06 5.70
C ASN A 314 32.96 -30.36 4.99
N GLU A 315 33.13 -29.88 3.75
CA GLU A 315 34.40 -30.02 3.02
C GLU A 315 35.56 -29.32 3.77
N MET A 316 35.32 -28.11 4.29
CA MET A 316 36.28 -27.40 5.13
C MET A 316 36.61 -28.19 6.40
N MET A 317 35.61 -28.75 7.07
CA MET A 317 35.78 -29.59 8.26
C MET A 317 36.60 -30.84 7.96
N ASP A 318 36.40 -31.49 6.82
CA ASP A 318 37.17 -32.65 6.39
C ASP A 318 38.64 -32.30 6.13
N ILE A 319 38.89 -31.17 5.45
CA ILE A 319 40.25 -30.67 5.21
C ILE A 319 40.93 -30.33 6.54
N LEU A 320 40.25 -29.57 7.41
CA LEU A 320 40.76 -29.22 8.74
C LEU A 320 41.05 -30.47 9.57
N THR A 321 40.17 -31.47 9.54
CA THR A 321 40.38 -32.73 10.26
C THR A 321 41.63 -33.45 9.76
N LYS A 322 41.84 -33.54 8.44
CA LYS A 322 43.06 -34.13 7.86
C LYS A 322 44.32 -33.35 8.27
N MET A 323 44.26 -32.02 8.26
CA MET A 323 45.37 -31.16 8.71
C MET A 323 45.66 -31.38 10.21
N ILE A 324 44.64 -31.40 11.06
CA ILE A 324 44.77 -31.65 12.50
C ILE A 324 45.35 -33.05 12.75
N ASN A 325 44.91 -34.07 12.03
CA ASN A 325 45.48 -35.42 12.11
C ASN A 325 46.96 -35.42 11.76
N SER A 326 47.35 -34.77 10.66
CA SER A 326 48.76 -34.70 10.26
C SER A 326 49.61 -33.93 11.28
N LEU A 327 49.14 -32.77 11.75
CA LEU A 327 49.87 -31.91 12.68
C LEU A 327 49.95 -32.48 14.09
N SER A 328 48.91 -33.19 14.55
CA SER A 328 48.89 -33.79 15.90
C SER A 328 49.83 -34.98 16.04
N LYS A 329 50.28 -35.60 14.94
CA LYS A 329 51.38 -36.57 14.94
C LYS A 329 52.71 -35.93 15.34
N THR A 330 52.90 -34.66 15.00
CA THR A 330 54.10 -33.89 15.38
C THR A 330 53.94 -33.21 16.73
N ASN A 331 52.74 -32.71 17.05
CA ASN A 331 52.44 -32.04 18.31
C ASN A 331 51.43 -32.85 19.16
N PRO A 332 51.88 -33.54 20.21
CA PRO A 332 51.03 -34.41 21.01
C PRO A 332 50.05 -33.66 21.95
N TYR A 333 50.13 -32.34 22.03
CA TYR A 333 49.20 -31.50 22.82
C TYR A 333 48.21 -30.72 21.94
N LEU A 334 48.28 -30.85 20.61
CA LEU A 334 47.40 -30.09 19.70
C LEU A 334 45.92 -30.46 19.91
N LEU A 335 45.62 -31.76 19.96
CA LEU A 335 44.25 -32.25 20.12
C LEU A 335 43.63 -31.84 21.46
N SER A 336 44.42 -31.84 22.53
CA SER A 336 43.94 -31.39 23.85
C SER A 336 43.68 -29.89 23.87
N SER A 337 44.48 -29.09 23.15
CA SER A 337 44.21 -27.65 22.99
C SER A 337 42.92 -27.38 22.22
N ILE A 338 42.63 -28.14 21.16
CA ILE A 338 41.43 -27.96 20.33
C ILE A 338 40.17 -28.43 21.06
N LEU A 339 40.24 -29.58 21.73
CA LEU A 339 39.09 -30.20 22.42
C LEU A 339 38.89 -29.70 23.85
N GLY A 340 39.71 -28.74 24.32
CA GLY A 340 39.57 -28.15 25.66
C GLY A 340 40.01 -29.05 26.82
N GLY A 341 40.80 -30.09 26.56
CA GLY A 341 41.27 -31.05 27.58
C GLY A 341 42.72 -30.80 28.06
N SER A 342 43.18 -31.63 28.99
CA SER A 342 44.57 -31.68 29.49
C SER A 342 45.13 -33.10 29.32
N TYR A 343 45.55 -33.43 28.12
CA TYR A 343 46.09 -34.75 27.81
C TYR A 343 47.12 -34.69 26.68
N LYS A 344 47.92 -35.74 26.61
CA LYS A 344 48.93 -35.98 25.58
C LYS A 344 48.46 -37.12 24.67
N THR A 345 48.60 -36.95 23.35
CA THR A 345 48.25 -37.99 22.37
C THR A 345 49.50 -38.69 21.84
N THR A 346 49.45 -40.02 21.73
CA THR A 346 50.49 -40.84 21.12
C THR A 346 49.88 -41.64 19.97
N TRP A 347 50.31 -41.38 18.74
CA TRP A 347 49.79 -42.06 17.57
C TRP A 347 50.35 -43.49 17.47
N LEU A 348 49.44 -44.47 17.32
CA LEU A 348 49.79 -45.87 17.14
C LEU A 348 49.90 -46.23 15.66
N ASN A 349 49.11 -45.58 14.80
CA ASN A 349 49.14 -45.72 13.35
C ASN A 349 48.57 -44.45 12.69
N GLU A 350 48.15 -44.51 11.42
CA GLU A 350 47.63 -43.36 10.68
C GLU A 350 46.29 -42.80 11.20
N GLU A 351 45.49 -43.65 11.86
CA GLU A 351 44.08 -43.36 12.21
C GLU A 351 43.82 -43.42 13.73
N VAL A 352 44.66 -44.14 14.47
CA VAL A 352 44.44 -44.45 15.88
C VAL A 352 45.55 -43.82 16.73
N PHE A 353 45.14 -43.15 17.80
CA PHE A 353 46.01 -42.62 18.83
C PHE A 353 45.52 -43.01 20.22
N GLN A 354 46.46 -43.13 21.16
CA GLN A 354 46.19 -43.28 22.57
C GLN A 354 46.21 -41.90 23.25
N VAL A 355 45.31 -41.69 24.21
CA VAL A 355 45.27 -40.48 25.05
C VAL A 355 45.85 -40.82 26.42
N CYS A 356 46.81 -40.01 26.88
CA CYS A 356 47.36 -40.07 28.22
C CYS A 356 46.93 -38.81 28.99
N PRO A 357 46.11 -38.92 30.06
CA PRO A 357 45.71 -37.76 30.85
C PRO A 357 46.93 -37.12 31.50
N CYS A 358 47.02 -35.79 31.44
CA CYS A 358 48.07 -35.02 32.11
C CYS A 358 47.46 -34.28 33.30
N THR A 359 48.08 -34.40 34.46
CA THR A 359 47.60 -33.77 35.70
C THR A 359 47.90 -32.27 35.79
N GLU A 360 48.81 -31.73 34.97
CA GLU A 360 49.22 -30.33 35.06
C GLU A 360 49.32 -29.68 33.67
N LYS A 361 48.49 -28.65 33.43
CA LYS A 361 48.78 -27.64 32.41
C LYS A 361 49.70 -26.61 33.06
N ALA A 362 50.97 -26.59 32.68
CA ALA A 362 51.83 -25.45 33.00
C ALA A 362 51.24 -24.19 32.33
N SER A 363 50.63 -23.30 33.13
CA SER A 363 50.09 -22.03 32.65
C SER A 363 51.20 -20.99 32.68
N PHE A 364 51.83 -20.75 31.53
CA PHE A 364 52.81 -19.68 31.39
C PHE A 364 52.11 -18.31 31.45
N PRO A 365 52.67 -17.33 32.17
CA PRO A 365 52.23 -15.95 32.06
C PRO A 365 52.45 -15.43 30.63
N LEU A 366 51.53 -14.59 30.13
CA LEU A 366 51.57 -14.07 28.75
C LEU A 366 52.87 -13.34 28.38
N HIS A 367 53.55 -12.78 29.39
CA HIS A 367 54.73 -11.93 29.21
C HIS A 367 56.05 -12.69 29.30
N THR A 368 56.08 -13.99 29.61
CA THR A 368 57.34 -14.74 29.72
C THR A 368 57.23 -16.13 29.12
N ASN A 369 58.30 -16.58 28.47
CA ASN A 369 58.40 -17.97 28.01
C ASN A 369 58.98 -18.90 29.09
N CYS A 370 59.17 -18.46 30.34
CA CYS A 370 59.77 -19.26 31.40
C CYS A 370 58.99 -19.20 32.72
N MET A 371 58.87 -20.34 33.40
CA MET A 371 58.21 -20.47 34.71
C MET A 371 58.92 -21.56 35.54
N GLY A 372 59.70 -21.16 36.54
CA GLY A 372 60.51 -22.09 37.34
C GLY A 372 61.55 -22.83 36.50
N ASN A 373 61.48 -24.16 36.47
CA ASN A 373 62.35 -25.02 35.65
C ASN A 373 61.71 -25.39 34.29
N LEU A 374 60.63 -24.70 33.89
CA LEU A 374 59.91 -24.94 32.65
C LEU A 374 60.13 -23.77 31.69
N MET A 375 60.38 -24.09 30.42
CA MET A 375 60.54 -23.11 29.34
C MET A 375 59.65 -23.48 28.16
N TYR A 376 58.92 -22.51 27.62
CA TYR A 376 58.19 -22.63 26.38
C TYR A 376 59.10 -22.33 25.19
N LYS A 377 59.42 -23.37 24.40
CA LYS A 377 60.30 -23.28 23.23
C LYS A 377 59.77 -24.14 22.09
N ASN A 378 59.79 -23.60 20.87
CA ASN A 378 59.33 -24.29 19.65
C ASN A 378 57.90 -24.85 19.76
N GLY A 379 57.01 -24.14 20.46
CA GLY A 379 55.62 -24.55 20.63
C GLY A 379 55.38 -25.61 21.70
N GLN A 380 56.39 -25.97 22.51
CA GLN A 380 56.31 -26.99 23.55
C GLN A 380 56.89 -26.48 24.88
N VAL A 381 56.39 -27.03 25.99
CA VAL A 381 56.95 -26.83 27.32
C VAL A 381 58.05 -27.87 27.53
N ILE A 382 59.27 -27.44 27.82
CA ILE A 382 60.42 -28.28 28.12
C ILE A 382 60.96 -28.00 29.52
N THR A 383 61.41 -29.04 30.22
CA THR A 383 62.13 -28.90 31.50
C THR A 383 63.58 -28.50 31.22
N THR A 384 64.08 -27.46 31.90
CA THR A 384 65.45 -26.96 31.75
C THR A 384 66.14 -26.91 33.11
N GLU A 385 67.37 -27.40 33.18
CA GLU A 385 68.21 -27.31 34.39
C GLU A 385 68.80 -25.89 34.59
N ASN A 386 69.00 -25.15 33.49
CA ASN A 386 69.47 -23.75 33.50
C ASN A 386 68.41 -22.84 32.86
N SER A 387 67.52 -22.30 33.70
CA SER A 387 66.34 -21.52 33.28
C SER A 387 66.61 -20.05 32.96
N THR A 388 67.86 -19.61 32.77
CA THR A 388 68.17 -18.17 32.59
C THR A 388 68.71 -17.81 31.20
N GLU A 389 69.34 -18.72 30.46
CA GLU A 389 70.06 -18.38 29.22
C GLU A 389 69.19 -18.19 27.96
N ASN A 390 67.87 -18.44 28.02
CA ASN A 390 66.96 -18.28 26.86
C ASN A 390 65.56 -17.80 27.25
N CYS A 391 65.46 -17.12 28.38
CA CYS A 391 64.20 -16.57 28.85
C CYS A 391 64.03 -15.13 28.39
N PHE A 392 62.89 -14.86 27.79
CA PHE A 392 62.49 -13.55 27.29
C PHE A 392 61.24 -13.13 28.05
N SER A 393 61.29 -11.93 28.61
CA SER A 393 60.13 -11.24 29.18
C SER A 393 59.75 -10.07 28.28
N LEU A 394 58.48 -9.98 27.92
CA LEU A 394 57.90 -8.90 27.12
C LEU A 394 57.08 -8.01 28.04
N GLU A 395 57.21 -6.69 27.91
CA GLU A 395 56.26 -5.78 28.57
C GLU A 395 54.86 -5.99 27.99
N GLU A 396 53.83 -6.03 28.83
CA GLU A 396 52.44 -6.25 28.40
C GLU A 396 51.98 -5.21 27.35
N SER A 397 52.51 -3.99 27.42
CA SER A 397 52.30 -2.90 26.45
C SER A 397 52.72 -3.24 25.02
N ASN A 398 53.64 -4.20 24.85
CA ASN A 398 54.18 -4.60 23.55
C ASN A 398 53.48 -5.82 22.95
N ILE A 399 52.52 -6.43 23.67
CA ILE A 399 51.77 -7.60 23.20
C ILE A 399 50.57 -7.12 22.38
N LYS A 400 50.55 -7.46 21.07
CA LYS A 400 49.44 -7.18 20.17
C LYS A 400 48.75 -8.46 19.73
N ASN A 401 47.44 -8.51 19.88
CA ASN A 401 46.64 -9.61 19.33
C ASN A 401 46.64 -9.56 17.81
N ILE A 402 47.00 -10.67 17.17
CA ILE A 402 46.91 -10.83 15.72
C ILE A 402 45.64 -11.61 15.43
N SER A 403 44.71 -11.01 14.69
CA SER A 403 43.59 -11.74 14.09
C SER A 403 43.95 -12.14 12.67
N ILE A 404 43.97 -13.45 12.41
CA ILE A 404 44.19 -14.00 11.06
C ILE A 404 42.91 -13.84 10.21
N ILE A 405 41.74 -13.78 10.86
CA ILE A 405 40.45 -13.52 10.25
C ILE A 405 40.19 -12.01 10.32
N LYS A 406 40.22 -11.33 9.17
CA LYS A 406 40.06 -9.87 9.09
C LYS A 406 38.64 -9.41 9.39
N ASP A 407 37.65 -10.24 9.12
CA ASP A 407 36.25 -9.84 9.14
C ASP A 407 35.47 -10.64 10.18
N LYS A 408 35.13 -10.01 11.31
CA LYS A 408 33.93 -10.39 12.04
C LYS A 408 32.76 -9.76 11.28
N HIS A 409 32.15 -10.53 10.40
CA HIS A 409 30.87 -10.13 9.82
C HIS A 409 29.78 -10.48 10.82
N ASP A 410 29.16 -9.46 11.40
CA ASP A 410 27.92 -9.65 12.14
C ASP A 410 26.82 -10.00 11.14
N LEU A 411 26.06 -11.06 11.43
CA LEU A 411 24.90 -11.42 10.64
C LEU A 411 23.83 -10.33 10.82
N ASP A 412 23.57 -9.57 9.77
CA ASP A 412 22.54 -8.54 9.77
C ASP A 412 21.16 -9.21 9.62
N ILE A 413 20.47 -9.39 10.75
CA ILE A 413 19.12 -9.95 10.82
C ILE A 413 18.22 -8.86 11.37
N GLU A 414 17.24 -8.45 10.56
CA GLU A 414 16.23 -7.47 10.95
C GLU A 414 14.87 -8.16 11.14
N GLU A 415 14.17 -7.81 12.22
CA GLU A 415 12.81 -8.26 12.50
C GLU A 415 11.84 -7.19 12.01
N LEU A 416 11.10 -7.49 10.95
CA LEU A 416 10.24 -6.50 10.30
C LEU A 416 8.83 -6.52 10.90
N ASP A 417 8.36 -5.34 11.33
CA ASP A 417 6.96 -5.15 11.70
C ASP A 417 6.11 -4.92 10.46
N TYR A 418 5.18 -5.83 10.19
CA TYR A 418 4.19 -5.66 9.12
C TYR A 418 2.89 -5.13 9.69
N LEU A 419 2.49 -3.94 9.26
CA LEU A 419 1.15 -3.45 9.52
C LEU A 419 0.14 -4.15 8.58
N PRO A 420 -1.08 -4.49 9.05
CA PRO A 420 -2.06 -5.23 8.27
C PRO A 420 -2.44 -4.46 6.98
N PRO A 421 -2.73 -5.14 5.86
CA PRO A 421 -3.10 -4.48 4.62
C PRO A 421 -4.32 -3.56 4.80
N LYS A 422 -4.36 -2.45 4.05
CA LYS A 422 -5.57 -1.62 3.97
C LYS A 422 -6.56 -2.27 3.02
N THR A 423 -7.85 -2.24 3.37
CA THR A 423 -8.96 -2.65 2.51
C THR A 423 -9.14 -1.70 1.35
N SER A 424 -9.86 -2.15 0.31
CA SER A 424 -10.20 -1.28 -0.82
C SER A 424 -11.12 -0.14 -0.36
N SER A 425 -11.06 0.99 -1.05
CA SER A 425 -11.97 2.13 -0.84
C SER A 425 -13.44 1.71 -0.93
N SER A 426 -13.79 0.77 -1.81
CA SER A 426 -15.15 0.24 -1.97
C SER A 426 -15.67 -0.60 -0.80
N GLU A 427 -14.79 -1.09 0.06
CA GLU A 427 -15.12 -1.87 1.26
C GLU A 427 -15.11 -1.01 2.52
N ASP A 428 -14.78 0.28 2.42
CA ASP A 428 -14.95 1.19 3.54
C ASP A 428 -16.46 1.30 3.83
N THR A 429 -16.86 0.81 5.00
CA THR A 429 -18.26 0.84 5.50
C THR A 429 -18.88 2.23 5.48
N GLU A 430 -18.03 3.26 5.45
CA GLU A 430 -18.41 4.65 5.30
C GLU A 430 -19.11 4.96 3.96
N TRP A 431 -18.96 4.13 2.93
CA TRP A 431 -19.65 4.26 1.64
C TRP A 431 -20.94 3.43 1.52
N ASP A 432 -21.20 2.49 2.42
CA ASP A 432 -22.36 1.59 2.36
C ASP A 432 -23.68 2.37 2.30
N PHE A 433 -23.75 3.52 2.96
CA PHE A 433 -24.94 4.37 2.93
C PHE A 433 -25.24 4.88 1.51
N LEU A 434 -24.23 5.16 0.68
CA LEU A 434 -24.43 5.61 -0.70
C LEU A 434 -24.93 4.48 -1.59
N VAL A 435 -24.42 3.26 -1.38
CA VAL A 435 -24.94 2.06 -2.04
C VAL A 435 -26.42 1.90 -1.70
N HIS A 436 -26.76 1.93 -0.41
CA HIS A 436 -28.14 1.80 0.07
C HIS A 436 -29.06 2.88 -0.49
N GLN A 437 -28.60 4.13 -0.49
CA GLN A 437 -29.32 5.27 -1.06
C GLN A 437 -29.55 5.15 -2.57
N ARG A 438 -28.61 4.55 -3.30
CA ARG A 438 -28.75 4.32 -4.74
C ARG A 438 -29.75 3.20 -5.02
N THR A 439 -29.65 2.08 -4.30
CA THR A 439 -30.55 0.93 -4.46
C THR A 439 -32.00 1.32 -4.19
N LYS A 440 -32.28 1.98 -3.06
CA LYS A 440 -33.62 2.47 -2.74
C LYS A 440 -34.21 3.41 -3.80
N PHE A 441 -33.37 4.24 -4.39
CA PHE A 441 -33.81 5.16 -5.43
C PHE A 441 -34.19 4.42 -6.72
N GLN A 442 -33.43 3.39 -7.10
CA GLN A 442 -33.76 2.53 -8.23
C GLN A 442 -35.10 1.81 -8.00
N GLU A 443 -35.29 1.22 -6.81
CA GLU A 443 -36.56 0.59 -6.43
C GLU A 443 -37.76 1.57 -6.50
N HIS A 444 -37.56 2.83 -6.08
CA HIS A 444 -38.61 3.85 -6.14
C HIS A 444 -39.00 4.26 -7.56
N ILE A 445 -38.01 4.38 -8.47
CA ILE A 445 -38.27 4.67 -9.88
C ILE A 445 -39.06 3.53 -10.51
N GLU A 446 -38.64 2.28 -10.30
CA GLU A 446 -39.29 1.09 -10.84
C GLU A 446 -40.76 1.01 -10.42
N HIS A 447 -41.05 1.23 -9.14
CA HIS A 447 -42.43 1.27 -8.63
C HIS A 447 -43.28 2.37 -9.28
N THR A 448 -42.71 3.55 -9.55
CA THR A 448 -43.45 4.66 -10.16
C THR A 448 -43.75 4.40 -11.64
N ILE A 449 -42.87 3.68 -12.34
CA ILE A 449 -43.10 3.24 -13.73
C ILE A 449 -44.26 2.24 -13.75
N ASP A 450 -44.22 1.24 -12.87
CA ASP A 450 -45.26 0.19 -12.78
C ASP A 450 -46.65 0.75 -12.49
N GLU A 451 -46.76 1.77 -11.63
CA GLU A 451 -48.04 2.41 -11.37
C GLU A 451 -48.56 3.24 -12.54
N LYS A 452 -47.67 3.87 -13.32
CA LYS A 452 -48.08 4.60 -14.54
C LYS A 452 -48.56 3.65 -15.63
N THR A 453 -47.90 2.52 -15.84
CA THR A 453 -48.34 1.48 -16.79
C THR A 453 -49.65 0.85 -16.33
N LYS A 454 -49.80 0.58 -15.03
CA LYS A 454 -51.04 0.06 -14.45
C LYS A 454 -52.19 1.06 -14.55
N GLY A 455 -51.96 2.34 -14.28
CA GLY A 455 -52.95 3.41 -14.47
C GLY A 455 -53.37 3.60 -15.92
N LEU A 456 -52.45 3.46 -16.88
CA LEU A 456 -52.78 3.45 -18.31
C LEU A 456 -53.66 2.24 -18.67
N LEU A 457 -53.32 1.05 -18.17
CA LEU A 457 -54.11 -0.17 -18.37
C LEU A 457 -55.50 -0.08 -17.74
N ASP A 458 -55.60 0.46 -16.53
CA ASP A 458 -56.87 0.67 -15.83
C ASP A 458 -57.73 1.75 -16.49
N TYR A 459 -57.14 2.79 -17.09
CA TYR A 459 -57.84 3.79 -17.90
C TYR A 459 -58.36 3.23 -19.23
N LEU A 460 -57.63 2.30 -19.85
CA LEU A 460 -58.03 1.66 -21.11
C LEU A 460 -59.05 0.52 -20.90
N ASN A 461 -59.04 -0.13 -19.74
CA ASN A 461 -59.93 -1.24 -19.37
C ASN A 461 -61.45 -0.96 -19.54
N PRO A 462 -61.99 0.22 -19.21
CA PRO A 462 -63.41 0.52 -19.44
C PRO A 462 -63.76 0.80 -20.91
N PHE A 463 -62.79 1.09 -21.77
CA PHE A 463 -63.02 1.42 -23.18
C PHE A 463 -62.70 0.28 -24.16
N MET A 464 -61.92 -0.72 -23.73
CA MET A 464 -61.51 -1.84 -24.56
C MET A 464 -61.42 -3.10 -23.70
N SER A 465 -62.00 -4.21 -24.17
CA SER A 465 -61.80 -5.49 -23.49
C SER A 465 -60.31 -5.88 -23.55
N THR A 466 -59.85 -6.72 -22.63
CA THR A 466 -58.45 -7.19 -22.61
C THR A 466 -58.04 -7.85 -23.95
N LYS A 467 -59.00 -8.39 -24.71
CA LYS A 467 -58.80 -8.91 -26.08
C LYS A 467 -58.59 -7.79 -27.11
N ASP A 468 -59.29 -6.67 -26.99
CA ASP A 468 -59.19 -5.53 -27.92
C ASP A 468 -57.87 -4.78 -27.74
N ILE A 469 -57.38 -4.67 -26.49
CA ILE A 469 -56.06 -4.11 -26.19
C ILE A 469 -54.95 -4.97 -26.81
N LEU A 470 -55.04 -6.30 -26.67
CA LEU A 470 -54.11 -7.25 -27.30
C LEU A 470 -54.16 -7.18 -28.83
N LEU A 471 -55.35 -7.04 -29.42
CA LEU A 471 -55.51 -6.92 -30.87
C LEU A 471 -54.95 -5.58 -31.40
N TYR A 472 -55.12 -4.49 -30.64
CA TYR A 472 -54.56 -3.17 -30.96
C TYR A 472 -53.03 -3.17 -30.89
N PHE A 473 -52.44 -3.76 -29.84
CA PHE A 473 -50.99 -3.90 -29.75
C PHE A 473 -50.42 -4.82 -30.84
N CYS A 474 -51.09 -5.94 -31.14
CA CYS A 474 -50.69 -6.80 -32.25
C CYS A 474 -50.75 -6.08 -33.59
N THR A 475 -51.80 -5.29 -33.86
CA THR A 475 -51.93 -4.54 -35.10
C THR A 475 -50.92 -3.39 -35.20
N CYS A 476 -50.70 -2.63 -34.13
CA CYS A 476 -49.64 -1.60 -34.09
C CYS A 476 -48.24 -2.18 -34.29
N MET A 477 -47.92 -3.31 -33.66
CA MET A 477 -46.62 -3.99 -33.85
C MET A 477 -46.50 -4.58 -35.26
N SER A 478 -47.58 -5.09 -35.84
CA SER A 478 -47.63 -5.55 -37.23
C SER A 478 -47.38 -4.41 -38.21
N VAL A 479 -47.98 -3.24 -37.97
CA VAL A 479 -47.82 -2.03 -38.79
C VAL A 479 -46.41 -1.46 -38.64
N LEU A 480 -45.86 -1.40 -37.43
CA LEU A 480 -44.47 -1.00 -37.19
C LEU A 480 -43.47 -1.93 -37.89
N TRP A 481 -43.70 -3.25 -37.82
CA TRP A 481 -42.89 -4.24 -38.54
C TRP A 481 -43.00 -4.07 -40.08
N LEU A 482 -44.20 -3.74 -40.59
CA LEU A 482 -44.42 -3.44 -42.00
C LEU A 482 -43.72 -2.15 -42.45
N ILE A 483 -43.76 -1.11 -41.62
CA ILE A 483 -43.05 0.16 -41.85
C ILE A 483 -41.54 -0.07 -41.83
N GLU A 484 -41.03 -0.85 -40.89
CA GLU A 484 -39.60 -1.20 -40.82
C GLU A 484 -39.16 -2.01 -42.05
N LYS A 485 -39.97 -2.98 -42.49
CA LYS A 485 -39.77 -3.72 -43.75
C LYS A 485 -39.85 -2.83 -45.00
N LEU A 486 -40.72 -1.83 -45.03
CA LEU A 486 -40.86 -0.88 -46.14
C LEU A 486 -39.67 0.10 -46.19
N ILE A 487 -39.20 0.57 -45.04
CA ILE A 487 -37.99 1.39 -44.91
C ILE A 487 -36.75 0.60 -45.35
N PHE A 488 -36.64 -0.68 -44.98
CA PHE A 488 -35.55 -1.55 -45.41
C PHE A 488 -35.58 -1.96 -46.89
N ARG A 489 -36.68 -1.70 -47.61
CA ARG A 489 -36.78 -1.96 -49.06
C ARG A 489 -36.45 -0.73 -49.92
N TYR A 490 -36.37 0.43 -49.29
CA TYR A 490 -36.05 1.73 -49.91
C TYR A 490 -34.65 2.26 -49.54
N ARG A 491 -33.93 1.55 -48.66
CA ARG A 491 -32.46 1.58 -48.56
C ARG A 491 -31.90 0.37 -49.28
#